data_AF-A0A414R9T4-F1
#
_entry.id   AF-A0A414R9T4-F1
#
_cell.length_a   1.000
_cell.length_b   1.000
_cell.length_c   1.000
_cell.angle_alpha   90.00
_cell.angle_beta   90.00
_cell.angle_gamma   90.00
#
_symmetry.space_group_name_H-M   'P 1'
#
loop_
_entity.id
_entity.type
_entity.pdbx_description
1 polymer ?
#
loop_
_entity_poly.entity_id
_entity_poly.type
_entity_poly.pdbx_seq_one_letter_code
_entity_poly.pdbx_strand_id
1 'polypeptide(L)' 'MSKAVLVMDMPEQVCQKCTLCYETENDDEYLCCATGKLVPDGKKPDWCPLRELPEKRYQS' A
#
# COMPACT_ATOMS: atom_id res chain seq x y z
N MET A 1 -9.49 21.98 4.97
CA MET A 1 -8.85 20.88 4.24
C MET A 1 -9.82 19.72 4.17
N SER A 2 -10.40 19.47 3.00
CA SER A 2 -11.18 18.24 2.74
C SER A 2 -10.23 17.03 2.81
N LYS A 3 -10.72 15.92 3.36
CA LYS A 3 -9.97 14.66 3.45
C LYS A 3 -10.71 13.61 2.63
N ALA A 4 -9.97 12.68 2.05
CA ALA A 4 -10.50 11.55 1.31
C ALA A 4 -9.90 10.25 1.85
N VAL A 5 -10.63 9.15 1.66
CA VAL A 5 -10.17 7.79 1.97
C VAL A 5 -10.26 6.98 0.68
N LEU A 6 -9.19 6.25 0.35
CA LEU A 6 -9.17 5.28 -0.73
C LEU A 6 -9.45 3.90 -0.14
N VAL A 7 -10.50 3.22 -0.64
CA VAL A 7 -10.83 1.84 -0.30
C VAL A 7 -10.59 0.99 -1.53
N MET A 8 -9.83 -0.09 -1.36
CA MET A 8 -9.49 -1.04 -2.40
C MET A 8 -9.30 -2.43 -1.79
N ASP A 9 -9.36 -3.46 -2.62
CA ASP A 9 -9.01 -4.82 -2.18
C ASP A 9 -7.54 -4.86 -1.74
N MET A 10 -7.27 -5.59 -0.66
CA MET A 10 -5.91 -5.78 -0.17
C MET A 10 -5.17 -6.67 -1.18
N PRO A 11 -4.06 -6.20 -1.81
CA PRO A 11 -3.26 -7.06 -2.68
C PRO A 11 -2.62 -8.18 -1.85
N GLU A 12 -1.98 -9.13 -2.53
CA GLU A 12 -1.08 -10.06 -1.84
C GLU A 12 -0.10 -9.28 -0.93
N GLN A 13 0.42 -9.93 0.12
CA GLN A 13 1.20 -9.28 1.19
C GLN A 13 2.60 -8.76 0.74
N VAL A 14 2.77 -8.53 -0.56
CA VAL A 14 3.94 -7.94 -1.22
C VAL A 14 3.53 -6.65 -1.94
N CYS A 15 4.31 -5.58 -1.78
CA CYS A 15 3.92 -4.27 -2.30
C CYS A 15 3.96 -4.19 -3.83
N GLN A 16 4.79 -5.01 -4.47
CA GLN A 16 4.99 -5.12 -5.92
C GLN A 16 3.70 -5.45 -6.68
N LYS A 17 2.76 -6.14 -6.02
CA LYS A 17 1.46 -6.50 -6.59
C LYS A 17 0.36 -5.46 -6.31
N CYS A 18 0.70 -4.36 -5.66
CA CYS A 18 -0.24 -3.27 -5.39
C CYS A 18 -0.40 -2.38 -6.63
N THR A 19 -1.64 -1.99 -6.97
CA THR A 19 -1.93 -1.02 -8.05
C THR A 19 -1.25 0.34 -7.86
N LEU A 20 -0.79 0.65 -6.65
CA LEU A 20 -0.08 1.89 -6.31
C LEU A 20 1.45 1.73 -6.33
N CYS A 21 1.96 0.58 -6.78
CA CYS A 21 3.38 0.31 -6.90
C CYS A 21 3.82 0.49 -8.35
N TYR A 22 4.97 1.12 -8.56
CA TYR A 22 5.57 1.33 -9.87
C TYR A 22 7.02 0.84 -9.87
N GLU A 23 7.43 0.17 -10.95
CA GLU A 23 8.81 -0.30 -11.14
C GLU A 23 9.72 0.89 -11.46
N THR A 24 10.93 0.92 -10.89
CA THR A 24 11.92 1.94 -11.25
C THR A 24 12.89 1.40 -12.29
N GLU A 25 13.82 2.23 -12.76
CA GLU A 25 14.91 1.77 -13.65
C GLU A 25 15.89 0.82 -12.94
N ASN A 26 15.84 0.75 -11.60
CA ASN A 26 16.60 -0.20 -10.81
C ASN A 26 15.74 -1.45 -10.56
N ASP A 27 16.22 -2.62 -10.98
CA ASP A 27 15.48 -3.89 -10.93
C ASP A 27 15.02 -4.30 -9.51
N ASP A 28 15.67 -3.78 -8.47
CA ASP A 28 15.40 -4.12 -7.06
C ASP A 28 14.70 -2.98 -6.28
N GLU A 29 14.29 -1.89 -6.94
CA GLU A 29 13.63 -0.75 -6.30
C GLU A 29 12.27 -0.43 -6.94
N TYR A 30 11.27 -0.26 -6.08
CA TYR A 30 9.92 0.10 -6.48
C TYR A 30 9.46 1.40 -5.83
N LEU A 31 8.57 2.15 -6.46
CA LEU A 31 8.01 3.40 -5.95
C LEU A 31 6.56 3.20 -5.47
N CYS A 32 6.27 3.64 -4.24
CA CYS A 32 4.91 3.70 -3.71
C CYS A 32 4.24 5.04 -4.06
N CYS A 33 3.31 5.06 -5.01
CA CYS A 33 2.59 6.27 -5.45
C CYS A 33 1.75 6.93 -4.35
N ALA A 34 1.35 6.18 -3.31
CA ALA A 34 0.59 6.74 -2.19
C ALA A 34 1.44 7.62 -1.26
N THR A 35 2.77 7.41 -1.22
CA THR A 35 3.66 8.07 -0.25
C THR A 35 4.89 8.72 -0.88
N GLY A 36 5.22 8.40 -2.13
CA GLY A 36 6.44 8.82 -2.81
C GLY A 36 7.72 8.15 -2.30
N LYS A 37 7.60 7.05 -1.54
CA LYS A 37 8.75 6.34 -0.95
C LYS A 37 9.16 5.12 -1.78
N LEU A 38 10.46 4.84 -1.78
CA LEU A 38 11.00 3.58 -2.31
C LEU A 38 10.60 2.40 -1.42
N VAL A 39 10.34 1.26 -2.05
CA VAL A 39 9.89 0.02 -1.43
C VAL A 39 10.91 -1.07 -1.74
N PRO A 40 11.39 -1.81 -0.74
CA PRO A 40 12.32 -2.92 -0.94
C PRO A 40 11.62 -4.12 -1.58
N ASP A 41 12.40 -4.98 -2.22
CA ASP A 41 11.85 -6.21 -2.81
C ASP A 41 11.26 -7.18 -1.76
N GLY A 42 10.20 -7.89 -2.15
CA GLY A 42 9.70 -9.08 -1.47
C GLY A 42 8.84 -8.89 -0.22
N LYS A 43 8.64 -7.67 0.31
CA LYS A 43 7.79 -7.45 1.50
C LYS A 43 7.00 -6.14 1.48
N LYS A 44 5.77 -6.18 2.00
CA LYS A 44 5.02 -4.98 2.37
C LYS A 44 5.71 -4.29 3.57
N PRO A 45 6.07 -3.00 3.46
CA PRO A 45 6.70 -2.29 4.57
C PRO A 45 5.70 -1.90 5.66
N ASP A 46 6.17 -1.82 6.91
CA ASP A 46 5.33 -1.47 8.08
C ASP A 46 4.71 -0.07 7.98
N TRP A 47 5.35 0.84 7.22
CA TRP A 47 4.85 2.20 7.02
C TRP A 47 3.76 2.31 5.95
N CYS A 48 3.45 1.23 5.22
CA CYS A 48 2.47 1.23 4.14
C CYS A 48 1.12 1.80 4.61
N PRO A 49 0.52 2.77 3.89
CA PRO A 49 -0.74 3.39 4.30
C PRO A 49 -1.94 2.44 4.16
N LEU A 50 -1.83 1.40 3.32
CA LEU A 50 -2.90 0.44 3.08
C LEU A 50 -3.02 -0.51 4.28
N ARG A 51 -4.21 -0.54 4.87
CA ARG A 51 -4.53 -1.36 6.04
C ARG A 51 -5.79 -2.17 5.75
N GLU A 52 -5.87 -3.37 6.32
CA GLU A 52 -7.10 -4.13 6.30
C GLU A 52 -8.19 -3.34 7.02
N LEU A 53 -9.40 -3.36 6.45
CA LEU A 53 -10.56 -2.81 7.11
C LEU A 53 -10.84 -3.66 8.36
N PRO A 54 -11.24 -3.04 9.48
CA PRO A 54 -11.62 -3.79 10.66
C PRO A 54 -12.78 -4.72 10.31
N GLU A 55 -12.69 -5.99 10.75
CA GLU A 55 -13.86 -6.86 10.81
C GLU A 55 -14.94 -6.14 11.63
N LYS A 56 -16.12 -5.96 11.05
CA LYS A 56 -17.22 -5.14 11.60
C LYS A 56 -17.30 -5.23 13.13
N ARG A 57 -16.81 -4.21 13.84
CA ARG A 57 -17.16 -3.94 15.23
C ARG A 57 -18.07 -2.73 15.29
N TYR A 58 -19.27 -2.91 14.74
CA TYR A 58 -20.38 -2.05 15.08
C TYR A 58 -20.92 -2.56 16.42
N GLN A 59 -20.38 -2.05 17.52
CA GLN A 59 -21.11 -2.09 18.79
C GLN A 59 -21.85 -0.76 18.90
N SER A 60 -23.17 -0.86 18.90
CA SER A 60 -24.15 0.21 19.15
C SER A 60 -23.90 0.93 20.46
#